data_AF-A0A563DZF3-F1
#
_entry.id   AF-A0A563DZF3-F1
#
_cell.length_a   1.000
_cell.length_b   1.000
_cell.length_c   1.000
_cell.angle_alpha   90.00
_cell.angle_beta   90.00
_cell.angle_gamma   90.00
#
_symmetry.space_group_name_H-M   'P 1'
#
loop_
_entity.id
_entity.type
_entity.pdbx_description
1 polymer ?
#
loop_
_entity_poly.entity_id
_entity_poly.type
_entity_poly.pdbx_seq_one_letter_code
_entity_poly.pdbx_strand_id
1 'polypeptide(L)'
;MIVLDASAALSAVLNAGPARESVADEQLHAPHLVDSEVVSGLRRHVISGDITADNGWAALDAWRRLGLTRYAIHGLFDRIWELRDNLSAYDAAYVALAECLDCALVTVDARISRAPGIRCPVTVVPR
;
A
#
# COMPACT_ATOMS: atom_id res chain seq x y z
N MET A 1 -13.23 4.11 4.61
CA MET A 1 -12.55 4.04 3.30
C MET A 1 -11.09 4.38 3.52
N ILE A 2 -10.17 3.61 2.94
CA ILE A 2 -8.72 3.83 3.10
C ILE A 2 -7.98 3.61 1.78
N VAL A 3 -6.84 4.29 1.62
CA VAL A 3 -5.83 3.91 0.63
C VAL A 3 -4.84 2.98 1.28
N LEU A 4 -4.63 1.81 0.67
CA LEU A 4 -3.72 0.78 1.16
C LEU A 4 -2.42 0.80 0.36
N ASP A 5 -1.30 1.06 1.02
CA ASP A 5 0.04 0.91 0.43
C ASP A 5 0.43 -0.58 0.31
N ALA A 6 1.22 -0.92 -0.71
CA ALA A 6 1.80 -2.24 -0.92
C ALA A 6 2.50 -2.84 0.31
N SER A 7 3.18 -2.06 1.14
CA SER A 7 3.84 -2.54 2.35
C SER A 7 2.84 -3.02 3.40
N ALA A 8 1.73 -2.29 3.58
CA ALA A 8 0.63 -2.69 4.46
C ALA A 8 -0.15 -3.87 3.87
N ALA A 9 -0.36 -3.89 2.55
CA ALA A 9 -0.93 -5.04 1.84
C ALA A 9 -0.10 -6.32 2.04
N LEU A 10 1.22 -6.23 1.90
CA LEU A 10 2.15 -7.34 2.13
C LEU A 10 2.06 -7.86 3.57
N SER A 11 2.08 -6.95 4.55
CA SER A 11 1.88 -7.33 5.96
C SER A 11 0.54 -8.03 6.16
N ALA A 12 -0.55 -7.52 5.58
CA ALA A 12 -1.89 -8.11 5.71
C ALA A 12 -2.03 -9.51 5.08
N VAL A 13 -1.35 -9.78 3.95
CA VAL A 13 -1.42 -11.10 3.29
C VAL A 13 -0.43 -12.11 3.87
N LEU A 14 0.67 -11.66 4.47
CA LEU A 14 1.68 -12.54 5.07
C LEU A 14 1.43 -12.80 6.56
N ASN A 15 0.83 -11.84 7.27
CA ASN A 15 0.64 -11.90 8.72
C ASN A 15 -0.84 -11.89 9.11
N ALA A 16 -1.21 -12.78 10.02
CA ALA A 16 -2.52 -12.75 10.68
C ALA A 16 -2.50 -11.79 11.89
N GLY A 17 -2.27 -10.50 11.63
CA GLY A 17 -2.06 -9.49 12.67
C GLY A 17 -2.86 -8.19 12.46
N PRO A 18 -2.51 -7.11 13.18
CA PRO A 18 -3.24 -5.83 13.16
C PRO A 18 -3.44 -5.24 11.76
N ALA A 19 -2.51 -5.48 10.84
CA ALA A 19 -2.65 -5.07 9.44
C ALA A 19 -3.86 -5.74 8.77
N ARG A 20 -4.08 -7.04 9.00
CA ARG A 20 -5.24 -7.77 8.47
C ARG A 20 -6.54 -7.28 9.09
N GLU A 21 -6.55 -6.95 10.37
CA GLU A 21 -7.74 -6.40 11.06
C GLU A 21 -8.09 -5.01 10.54
N SER A 22 -7.09 -4.14 10.34
CA SER A 22 -7.30 -2.78 9.82
C SER A 22 -7.85 -2.73 8.39
N VAL A 23 -7.77 -3.85 7.67
CA VAL A 23 -8.16 -3.99 6.26
C VAL A 23 -9.51 -4.73 6.13
N ALA A 24 -9.98 -5.41 7.18
CA ALA A 24 -11.11 -6.33 7.11
C ALA A 24 -12.48 -5.64 6.96
N ASP A 25 -12.66 -4.46 7.56
CA ASP A 25 -13.94 -3.74 7.61
C ASP A 25 -13.98 -2.46 6.75
N GLU A 26 -12.93 -2.22 5.96
CA GLU A 26 -12.77 -0.97 5.20
C GLU A 26 -12.93 -1.18 3.69
N GLN A 27 -13.41 -0.16 3.00
CA GLN A 27 -13.31 -0.10 1.53
C GLN A 27 -11.86 0.25 1.16
N LEU A 28 -11.22 -0.65 0.40
CA LEU A 28 -9.80 -0.55 0.08
C LEU A 28 -9.58 0.06 -1.30
N HIS A 29 -8.69 1.04 -1.36
CA HIS A 29 -8.33 1.76 -2.58
C HIS A 29 -6.80 1.75 -2.74
N ALA A 30 -6.30 1.68 -3.96
CA ALA A 30 -4.87 1.80 -4.23
C ALA A 30 -4.59 2.22 -5.68
N PRO A 31 -3.44 2.84 -5.98
CA PRO A 31 -2.97 3.00 -7.35
C PRO A 31 -2.69 1.64 -8.01
N HIS A 32 -2.85 1.50 -9.34
CA HIS A 32 -2.54 0.24 -10.05
C HIS A 32 -1.11 -0.29 -9.82
N LEU A 33 -0.17 0.58 -9.47
CA LEU A 33 1.22 0.19 -9.20
C LEU A 33 1.34 -0.80 -8.02
N VAL A 34 0.37 -0.80 -7.11
CA VAL A 34 0.32 -1.67 -5.92
C VAL A 34 0.51 -3.13 -6.25
N ASP A 35 -0.05 -3.61 -7.38
CA ASP A 35 0.05 -5.02 -7.76
C ASP A 35 1.49 -5.41 -8.05
N SER A 36 2.22 -4.54 -8.76
CA SER A 36 3.63 -4.78 -9.09
C SER A 36 4.52 -4.75 -7.84
N GLU A 37 4.22 -3.87 -6.89
CA GLU A 37 4.96 -3.77 -5.64
C GLU A 37 4.70 -4.96 -4.71
N VAL A 38 3.44 -5.39 -4.56
CA VAL A 38 3.08 -6.58 -3.79
C VAL A 38 3.73 -7.82 -4.39
N VAL A 39 3.64 -8.04 -5.69
CA VAL A 39 4.30 -9.19 -6.34
C VAL A 39 5.82 -9.14 -6.17
N SER A 40 6.43 -7.95 -6.30
CA SER A 40 7.86 -7.76 -6.06
C SER A 40 8.26 -8.07 -4.61
N GLY A 41 7.45 -7.67 -3.63
CA GLY A 41 7.64 -7.97 -2.22
C GLY A 41 7.53 -9.46 -1.91
N LEU A 42 6.48 -10.13 -2.40
CA LEU A 42 6.32 -11.58 -2.24
C LEU A 42 7.50 -12.35 -2.86
N ARG A 43 7.92 -11.96 -4.06
CA ARG A 43 9.11 -12.54 -4.72
C ARG A 43 10.35 -12.40 -3.84
N ARG A 44 10.55 -11.24 -3.22
CA ARG A 44 11.69 -11.00 -2.33
C ARG A 44 11.69 -11.96 -1.14
N HIS A 45 10.55 -12.13 -0.47
CA HIS A 45 10.41 -13.05 0.67
C HIS A 45 10.63 -14.53 0.31
N VAL A 46 10.23 -14.95 -0.90
CA VAL A 46 10.52 -16.31 -1.38
C VAL A 46 12.02 -16.48 -1.65
N ILE A 47 12.67 -15.51 -2.29
CA ILE A 47 14.09 -15.59 -2.64
C ILE A 47 15.00 -15.50 -1.40
N SER A 48 14.61 -14.71 -0.39
CA SER A 48 15.33 -14.64 0.89
C SER A 48 15.14 -15.89 1.75
N GLY A 49 14.14 -16.73 1.46
CA GLY A 49 13.78 -17.91 2.26
C GLY A 49 12.92 -17.58 3.48
N ASP A 50 12.40 -16.36 3.60
CA ASP A 50 11.48 -15.97 4.69
C ASP A 50 10.16 -16.74 4.61
N ILE A 51 9.72 -17.08 3.38
CA ILE A 51 8.57 -17.92 3.11
C ILE A 51 8.89 -18.97 2.04
N THR A 52 8.17 -20.09 2.06
CA THR A 52 8.25 -21.10 1.00
C THR A 52 7.60 -20.60 -0.30
N ALA A 53 7.94 -21.23 -1.42
CA ALA A 53 7.31 -20.93 -2.70
C ALA A 53 5.78 -21.16 -2.67
N ASP A 54 5.33 -22.22 -1.99
CA ASP A 54 3.91 -22.53 -1.83
C ASP A 54 3.18 -21.46 -1.01
N ASN A 55 3.80 -20.96 0.06
CA ASN A 55 3.26 -19.84 0.84
C ASN A 55 3.22 -18.55 0.00
N GLY A 56 4.20 -18.32 -0.87
CA GLY A 56 4.18 -17.22 -1.82
C GLY A 56 2.99 -17.27 -2.79
N TRP A 57 2.68 -18.45 -3.32
CA TRP A 57 1.48 -18.66 -4.16
C TRP A 57 0.19 -18.45 -3.38
N ALA A 58 0.10 -18.99 -2.16
CA ALA A 58 -1.07 -18.80 -1.31
C ALA A 58 -1.33 -17.32 -0.98
N ALA A 59 -0.27 -16.55 -0.69
CA ALA A 59 -0.36 -15.11 -0.44
C ALA A 59 -0.78 -14.33 -1.70
N LEU A 60 -0.27 -14.69 -2.87
CA LEU A 60 -0.68 -14.09 -4.14
C LEU A 60 -2.16 -14.36 -4.46
N ASP A 61 -2.64 -15.56 -4.16
CA ASP A 61 -4.04 -15.91 -4.31
C ASP A 61 -4.94 -15.19 -3.32
N ALA A 62 -4.47 -14.95 -2.09
CA ALA A 62 -5.15 -14.09 -1.13
C ALA A 62 -5.24 -12.63 -1.64
N TRP A 63 -4.15 -12.09 -2.17
CA TRP A 63 -4.10 -10.75 -2.77
C TRP A 63 -5.10 -10.59 -3.93
N ARG A 64 -5.22 -11.60 -4.81
CA ARG A 64 -6.18 -11.60 -5.93
C ARG A 64 -7.63 -11.55 -5.49
N ARG A 65 -7.95 -12.14 -4.33
CA ARG A 65 -9.31 -12.19 -3.77
C ARG A 65 -9.64 -10.98 -2.90
N LEU A 66 -8.65 -10.14 -2.59
CA LEU A 66 -8.86 -8.95 -1.78
C LEU A 66 -9.72 -7.94 -2.54
N GLY A 67 -10.77 -7.44 -1.89
CA GLY A 67 -11.68 -6.43 -2.44
C GLY A 67 -11.04 -5.05 -2.53
N LEU A 68 -10.13 -4.87 -3.52
CA LEU A 68 -9.35 -3.64 -3.72
C LEU A 68 -9.76 -2.92 -5.01
N THR A 69 -10.17 -1.66 -4.86
CA THR A 69 -10.42 -0.77 -6.00
C THR A 69 -9.11 -0.13 -6.46
N ARG A 70 -8.76 -0.33 -7.73
CA ARG A 70 -7.50 0.15 -8.33
C ARG A 70 -7.70 1.42 -9.15
N TYR A 71 -6.80 2.37 -9.00
CA TYR A 71 -6.89 3.70 -9.63
C TYR A 71 -5.73 3.97 -10.57
N ALA A 72 -6.03 4.53 -11.74
CA ALA A 72 -5.01 5.06 -12.64
C ALA A 72 -4.50 6.40 -12.08
N ILE A 73 -3.19 6.63 -12.16
CA ILE A 73 -2.55 7.80 -11.52
C ILE A 73 -2.42 9.02 -12.44
N HIS A 74 -2.82 8.91 -13.71
CA HIS A 74 -2.65 9.99 -14.69
C HIS A 74 -3.27 11.33 -14.24
N GLY A 75 -4.42 11.28 -13.55
CA GLY A 75 -5.07 12.48 -13.00
C GLY A 75 -4.44 13.02 -11.72
N LEU A 76 -3.41 12.36 -11.18
CA LEU A 76 -2.74 12.71 -9.92
C LEU A 76 -1.31 13.25 -10.15
N PHE A 77 -0.84 13.36 -11.40
CA PHE A 77 0.54 13.70 -11.72
C PHE A 77 1.00 15.03 -11.15
N ASP A 78 0.17 16.07 -11.24
CA ASP A 78 0.51 17.39 -10.68
C ASP A 78 0.77 17.28 -9.18
N ARG A 79 -0.11 16.56 -8.47
CA ARG A 79 0.03 16.40 -7.03
C ARG A 79 1.21 15.51 -6.64
N ILE A 80 1.45 14.44 -7.39
CA ILE A 80 2.64 13.58 -7.23
C ILE A 80 3.91 14.42 -7.42
N TRP A 81 3.92 15.32 -8.41
CA TRP A 81 5.07 16.18 -8.71
C TRP A 81 5.29 17.26 -7.66
N GLU A 82 4.23 17.82 -7.07
CA GLU A 82 4.34 18.76 -5.94
C GLU A 82 5.05 18.14 -4.72
N LEU A 83 4.87 16.83 -4.49
CA LEU A 83 5.44 16.10 -3.36
C LEU A 83 6.90 15.62 -3.57
N ARG A 84 7.47 15.83 -4.77
CA ARG A 84 8.76 15.24 -5.22
C ARG A 84 9.96 15.53 -4.32
N ASP A 85 9.94 16.64 -3.58
CA ASP A 85 11.06 17.03 -2.73
C ASP A 85 11.12 16.20 -1.44
N ASN A 86 10.01 15.52 -1.08
CA ASN A 86 9.88 14.78 0.18
C ASN A 86 9.54 13.29 -0.01
N LEU A 87 8.93 12.90 -1.13
CA LEU A 87 8.45 11.55 -1.39
C LEU A 87 8.91 11.06 -2.75
N SER A 88 9.18 9.74 -2.85
CA SER A 88 9.34 9.10 -4.15
C SER A 88 8.03 9.20 -4.94
N ALA A 89 8.10 9.13 -6.28
CA ALA A 89 6.90 9.17 -7.11
C ALA A 89 5.92 8.02 -6.78
N TYR A 90 6.43 6.89 -6.29
CA TYR A 90 5.63 5.74 -5.86
C TYR A 90 4.89 6.04 -4.56
N ASP A 91 5.59 6.49 -3.52
CA ASP A 91 4.97 6.86 -2.24
C ASP A 91 3.98 8.03 -2.41
N ALA A 92 4.37 9.02 -3.23
CA ALA A 92 3.54 10.17 -3.54
C ALA A 92 2.24 9.78 -4.28
N ALA A 93 2.24 8.69 -5.06
CA ALA A 93 1.02 8.20 -5.72
C ALA A 93 -0.03 7.70 -4.72
N TYR A 94 0.39 7.02 -3.66
CA TYR A 94 -0.51 6.61 -2.57
C TYR A 94 -1.05 7.82 -1.80
N VAL A 95 -0.17 8.77 -1.45
CA VAL A 95 -0.56 10.00 -0.75
C VAL A 95 -1.51 10.84 -1.60
N ALA A 96 -1.18 11.07 -2.88
CA ALA A 96 -2.03 11.85 -3.78
C ALA A 96 -3.41 11.21 -3.98
N LEU A 97 -3.48 9.88 -4.06
CA LEU A 97 -4.75 9.17 -4.13
C LEU A 97 -5.55 9.33 -2.83
N ALA A 98 -4.90 9.19 -1.67
CA ALA A 98 -5.55 9.35 -0.37
C ALA A 98 -6.11 10.76 -0.18
N GLU A 99 -5.35 11.78 -0.58
CA GLU A 99 -5.82 13.18 -0.62
C GLU A 99 -6.98 13.37 -1.60
N CYS A 100 -6.93 12.75 -2.79
CA CYS A 100 -7.99 12.87 -3.80
C CYS A 100 -9.31 12.22 -3.35
N LEU A 101 -9.22 11.13 -2.58
CA LEU A 101 -10.38 10.41 -2.06
C LEU A 101 -10.82 10.91 -0.67
N ASP A 102 -10.15 11.92 -0.12
CA ASP A 102 -10.39 12.46 1.22
C ASP A 102 -10.43 11.36 2.30
N CYS A 103 -9.42 10.48 2.28
CA CYS A 103 -9.34 9.36 3.22
C CYS A 103 -7.91 9.13 3.75
N ALA A 104 -7.78 8.23 4.73
CA ALA A 104 -6.49 7.90 5.31
C ALA A 104 -5.65 7.00 4.40
N LEU A 105 -4.33 7.19 4.43
CA LEU A 105 -3.35 6.26 3.91
C LEU A 105 -2.93 5.28 5.01
N VAL A 106 -3.03 3.97 4.75
CA VAL A 106 -2.52 2.91 5.62
C VAL A 106 -1.21 2.37 5.04
N THR A 107 -0.13 2.48 5.82
CA THR A 107 1.23 2.11 5.41
C THR A 107 2.00 1.50 6.57
N VAL A 108 3.06 0.76 6.29
CA VAL A 108 4.04 0.35 7.30
C VAL A 108 5.22 1.33 7.39
N ASP A 109 5.36 2.24 6.42
CA ASP A 109 6.44 3.22 6.41
C ASP A 109 6.10 4.47 7.24
N ALA A 110 6.61 4.49 8.48
CA ALA A 110 6.45 5.62 9.40
C ALA A 110 7.09 6.93 8.90
N ARG A 111 7.91 6.91 7.85
CA ARG A 111 8.48 8.14 7.28
C ARG A 111 7.45 8.90 6.47
N ILE A 112 6.51 8.21 5.81
CA ILE A 112 5.46 8.84 5.00
C ILE A 112 4.57 9.73 5.88
N SER A 113 4.25 9.29 7.11
CA SER A 113 3.43 10.07 8.04
C SER A 113 4.06 11.39 8.50
N ARG A 114 5.36 11.58 8.25
CA ARG A 114 6.12 12.79 8.61
C ARG A 114 6.51 13.63 7.39
N ALA A 115 6.10 13.23 6.20
CA ALA A 115 6.48 13.93 4.98
C ALA A 115 5.85 15.34 4.95
N PRO A 116 6.65 16.41 4.76
CA PRO A 116 6.12 17.75 4.65
C PRO A 116 5.16 17.90 3.46
N GLY A 117 4.07 18.63 3.68
CA GLY A 117 3.14 19.02 2.63
C GLY A 117 2.05 18.00 2.30
N ILE A 118 2.02 16.82 2.94
CA ILE A 118 0.90 15.88 2.81
C ILE A 118 -0.36 16.43 3.50
N ARG A 119 -1.53 16.12 2.96
CA ARG A 119 -2.82 16.64 3.42
C ARG A 119 -3.79 15.55 3.87
N CYS A 120 -3.44 14.28 3.72
CA CYS A 120 -4.25 13.16 4.18
C CYS A 120 -3.76 12.64 5.54
N PRO A 121 -4.65 12.06 6.37
CA PRO A 121 -4.24 11.28 7.54
C PRO A 121 -3.39 10.07 7.12
N VAL A 122 -2.41 9.69 7.96
CA VAL A 122 -1.60 8.49 7.74
C VAL A 122 -1.66 7.60 8.97
N THR A 123 -2.12 6.37 8.79
CA THR A 123 -2.15 5.32 9.81
C THR A 123 -0.99 4.37 9.56
N VAL A 124 -0.06 4.31 10.52
CA VAL A 124 1.09 3.41 10.45
C VAL A 124 0.76 2.10 11.16
N VAL A 125 0.81 0.99 10.44
CA VAL A 125 0.59 -0.36 10.99
C VAL A 125 1.92 -1.08 11.20
N PRO A 126 2.03 -1.99 12.19
CA PRO A 126 3.23 -2.79 12.39
C PRO A 126 3.52 -3.70 11.19
N ARG A 127 4.81 -4.02 10.97
CA ARG A 127 5.24 -5.01 9.96
C ARG A 127 4.69 -6.38 10.27
#